data_AF-A0A818F4L6-F1
#
_entry.id   AF-A0A818F4L6-F1
#
_cell.length_a   1.000
_cell.length_b   1.000
_cell.length_c   1.000
_cell.angle_alpha   90.00
_cell.angle_beta   90.00
_cell.angle_gamma   90.00
#
_symmetry.space_group_name_H-M   'P 1'
#
loop_
_entity.id
_entity.type
_entity.pdbx_description
1 polymer ?
#
loop_
_entity_poly.entity_id
_entity_poly.type
_entity_poly.pdbx_seq_one_letter_code
_entity_poly.pdbx_strand_id
1 'polypeptide(L)'
;FKFNDSTTTPVTIFGRLKPNDCKFIRLDVQSDMNNIYQLLVDDSGGQNPKPDLILSIYGGTNYFNMVKQLEKRIICDLIDAVITTNAWILTNGVDNGVAKLVGECISYHCLLTEISKKIKCIGLTMWGTVTEDMRCRLKYESHDYPKNEIYRQTPDNVQEHYETIQKNHTHCILFDDEKFNTHNGDSHRHNLVLTACKDKDHTCNAVTIIIGGSKATDTL
;
A
#
# COMPACT_ATOMS: atom_id res chain seq x y z
N PHE A 1 4.69 2.26 12.85
CA PHE A 1 5.39 1.00 13.15
C PHE A 1 6.26 1.20 14.38
N LYS A 2 5.95 0.54 15.51
CA LYS A 2 6.90 0.37 16.62
C LYS A 2 7.50 -1.02 16.44
N PHE A 3 8.79 -1.13 16.21
CA PHE A 3 9.46 -2.42 16.11
C PHE A 3 9.92 -2.86 17.51
N ASN A 4 9.66 -4.13 17.81
CA ASN A 4 10.45 -4.88 18.79
C ASN A 4 11.59 -5.52 17.99
N ASP A 5 12.82 -5.45 18.46
CA ASP A 5 14.06 -5.88 17.79
C ASP A 5 14.17 -7.40 17.50
N SER A 6 13.06 -8.14 17.45
CA SER A 6 13.03 -9.61 17.38
C SER A 6 12.83 -10.19 15.99
N THR A 7 12.75 -9.40 14.91
CA THR A 7 12.65 -9.94 13.54
C THR A 7 14.03 -9.98 12.87
N THR A 8 14.44 -11.17 12.42
CA THR A 8 15.73 -11.49 11.80
C THR A 8 15.98 -10.86 10.42
N THR A 9 15.01 -10.16 9.85
CA THR A 9 15.16 -9.40 8.60
C THR A 9 15.51 -7.94 8.93
N PRO A 10 16.71 -7.44 8.54
CA PRO A 10 17.04 -6.04 8.77
C PRO A 10 16.12 -5.15 7.94
N VAL A 11 15.13 -4.55 8.60
CA VAL A 11 14.30 -3.47 8.02
C VAL A 11 15.24 -2.29 7.77
N THR A 12 15.77 -2.18 6.55
CA THR A 12 16.76 -1.13 6.23
C THR A 12 16.10 0.22 5.95
N ILE A 13 14.80 0.27 5.66
CA ILE A 13 14.12 1.52 5.32
C ILE A 13 12.68 1.53 5.85
N PHE A 14 12.40 2.44 6.78
CA PHE A 14 11.05 2.77 7.22
C PHE A 14 10.94 4.24 7.59
N GLY A 15 9.75 4.81 7.43
CA GLY A 15 9.53 6.22 7.75
C GLY A 15 8.14 6.73 7.41
N ARG A 16 8.05 8.04 7.18
CA ARG A 16 6.80 8.72 6.82
C ARG A 16 7.01 9.65 5.64
N LEU A 17 6.28 9.44 4.56
CA LEU A 17 6.34 10.28 3.38
C LEU A 17 5.60 11.60 3.62
N LYS A 18 6.32 12.72 3.48
CA LYS A 18 5.72 14.05 3.49
C LYS A 18 5.13 14.40 2.11
N PRO A 19 4.07 15.24 2.04
CA PRO A 19 3.42 15.94 3.16
C PRO A 19 2.31 15.15 3.85
N ASN A 20 1.86 14.02 3.28
CA ASN A 20 0.61 13.35 3.68
C ASN A 20 0.78 12.34 4.82
N ASP A 21 2.00 12.19 5.33
CA ASP A 21 2.35 11.34 6.47
C ASP A 21 2.07 9.84 6.26
N CYS A 22 2.12 9.38 5.00
CA CYS A 22 2.01 7.96 4.65
C CYS A 22 3.18 7.18 5.25
N LYS A 23 2.88 6.25 6.18
CA LYS A 23 3.88 5.40 6.82
C LYS A 23 4.36 4.36 5.82
N PHE A 24 5.66 4.16 5.71
CA PHE A 24 6.21 3.14 4.82
C PHE A 24 7.22 2.24 5.51
N ILE A 25 7.33 1.02 5.01
CA ILE A 25 8.31 0.04 5.45
C ILE A 25 8.72 -0.86 4.29
N ARG A 26 10.03 -1.10 4.17
CA ARG A 26 10.63 -2.11 3.27
C ARG A 26 10.86 -3.39 4.06
N LEU A 27 10.33 -4.50 3.54
CA LEU A 27 10.38 -5.82 4.15
C LEU A 27 10.92 -6.83 3.13
N ASP A 28 11.57 -7.88 3.62
CA ASP A 28 11.90 -9.04 2.79
C ASP A 28 10.60 -9.69 2.28
N VAL A 29 10.59 -10.14 1.03
CA VAL A 29 9.45 -10.82 0.39
C VAL A 29 9.00 -12.08 1.14
N GLN A 30 9.89 -12.72 1.90
CA GLN A 30 9.65 -13.91 2.72
C GLN A 30 9.22 -13.57 4.16
N SER A 31 9.06 -12.29 4.50
CA SER A 31 8.61 -11.88 5.84
C SER A 31 7.26 -12.52 6.19
N ASP A 32 7.15 -13.07 7.40
CA ASP A 32 5.94 -13.75 7.87
C ASP A 32 4.74 -12.80 7.90
N MET A 33 3.68 -13.16 7.19
CA MET A 33 2.47 -12.36 7.08
C MET A 33 1.75 -12.17 8.43
N ASN A 34 1.89 -13.11 9.38
CA ASN A 34 1.33 -12.94 10.73
C ASN A 34 2.02 -11.78 11.45
N ASN A 35 3.35 -11.66 11.33
CA ASN A 35 4.10 -10.56 11.93
C ASN A 35 3.74 -9.23 11.28
N ILE A 36 3.56 -9.21 9.96
CA ILE A 36 3.14 -8.02 9.21
C ILE A 36 1.73 -7.59 9.62
N TYR A 37 0.80 -8.54 9.74
CA TYR A 37 -0.56 -8.27 10.21
C TYR A 37 -0.54 -7.70 11.62
N GLN A 38 0.20 -8.31 12.55
CA GLN A 38 0.31 -7.84 13.92
C GLN A 38 0.92 -6.42 13.98
N LEU A 39 1.95 -6.15 13.17
CA LEU A 39 2.57 -4.83 13.05
C LEU A 39 1.55 -3.76 12.62
N LEU A 40 0.65 -4.10 11.69
CA LEU A 40 -0.42 -3.20 11.25
C LEU A 40 -1.47 -3.01 12.35
N VAL A 41 -1.84 -4.05 13.09
CA VAL A 41 -2.78 -3.98 14.23
C VAL A 41 -2.22 -3.08 15.33
N ASP A 42 -0.96 -3.26 15.72
CA ASP A 42 -0.31 -2.49 16.78
C ASP A 42 -0.18 -1.01 16.44
N ASP A 43 -0.05 -0.68 15.16
CA ASP A 43 0.01 0.71 14.69
C ASP A 43 -1.36 1.42 14.70
N SER A 44 -2.50 0.69 14.77
CA SER A 44 -3.85 1.25 14.75
C SER A 44 -4.15 2.24 15.89
N GLY A 45 -3.50 2.12 17.05
CA GLY A 45 -3.57 3.08 18.16
C GLY A 45 -4.95 3.37 18.77
N GLY A 46 -6.01 2.67 18.33
CA GLY A 46 -7.41 2.88 18.74
C GLY A 46 -8.00 1.69 19.52
N GLN A 47 -9.24 1.85 20.00
CA GLN A 47 -9.94 0.83 20.79
C GLN A 47 -10.25 -0.45 20.00
N ASN A 48 -10.43 -0.38 18.67
CA ASN A 48 -10.65 -1.54 17.81
C ASN A 48 -9.55 -1.61 16.74
N PRO A 49 -8.39 -2.21 17.05
CA PRO A 49 -7.21 -2.15 16.19
C PRO A 49 -7.24 -3.14 15.01
N LYS A 50 -8.02 -4.22 15.12
CA LYS A 50 -8.23 -5.23 14.07
C LYS A 50 -9.43 -4.85 13.19
N PRO A 51 -9.43 -5.13 11.87
CA PRO A 51 -10.54 -4.78 10.98
C PRO A 51 -11.70 -5.77 11.06
N ASP A 52 -12.93 -5.28 11.17
CA ASP A 52 -14.15 -6.11 11.02
C ASP A 52 -14.37 -6.49 9.54
N LEU A 53 -13.82 -5.68 8.61
CA LEU A 53 -13.91 -5.88 7.16
C LEU A 53 -12.60 -5.48 6.46
N ILE A 54 -12.16 -6.27 5.49
CA ILE A 54 -11.14 -5.86 4.53
C ILE A 54 -11.76 -5.67 3.15
N LEU A 55 -11.58 -4.48 2.59
CA LEU A 55 -11.89 -4.19 1.20
C LEU A 55 -10.60 -4.24 0.37
N SER A 56 -10.40 -5.33 -0.39
CA SER A 56 -9.26 -5.46 -1.30
C SER A 56 -9.64 -5.03 -2.71
N ILE A 57 -9.07 -3.93 -3.19
CA ILE A 57 -9.43 -3.32 -4.48
C ILE A 57 -8.33 -3.58 -5.51
N TYR A 58 -8.67 -4.34 -6.55
CA TYR A 58 -7.82 -4.65 -7.70
C TYR A 58 -8.27 -3.86 -8.92
N GLY A 59 -7.34 -3.60 -9.83
CA GLY A 59 -7.64 -3.04 -11.15
C GLY A 59 -6.38 -2.78 -11.95
N GLY A 60 -6.56 -2.52 -13.24
CA GLY A 60 -5.45 -2.20 -14.14
C GLY A 60 -4.83 -0.82 -13.85
N THR A 61 -3.63 -0.63 -14.38
CA THR A 61 -2.91 0.67 -14.39
C THR A 61 -3.48 1.64 -15.43
N ASN A 62 -4.17 1.09 -16.45
CA ASN A 62 -4.89 1.83 -17.47
C ASN A 62 -6.31 2.20 -17.00
N TYR A 63 -6.76 3.42 -17.32
CA TYR A 63 -8.16 3.82 -17.19
C TYR A 63 -9.03 2.88 -18.04
N PHE A 64 -10.22 2.49 -17.56
CA PHE A 64 -11.10 1.64 -18.35
C PHE A 64 -11.65 2.42 -19.55
N ASN A 65 -12.32 1.72 -20.47
CA ASN A 65 -13.21 2.35 -21.45
C ASN A 65 -14.50 2.87 -20.77
N MET A 66 -14.38 3.43 -19.57
CA MET A 66 -15.45 4.09 -18.83
C MET A 66 -15.12 5.58 -18.72
N VAL A 67 -16.14 6.42 -18.61
CA VAL A 67 -15.93 7.85 -18.37
C VAL A 67 -15.22 7.99 -17.02
N LYS A 68 -14.01 8.57 -17.01
CA LYS A 68 -13.17 8.75 -15.79
C LYS A 68 -13.93 9.30 -14.57
N GLN A 69 -14.93 10.15 -14.81
CA GLN A 69 -15.77 10.71 -13.75
C GLN A 69 -16.66 9.67 -13.05
N LEU A 70 -17.12 8.65 -13.78
CA LEU A 70 -17.93 7.57 -13.24
C LEU A 70 -17.07 6.60 -12.41
N GLU A 71 -15.88 6.25 -12.89
CA GLU A 71 -14.88 5.47 -12.11
C GLU A 71 -14.60 6.12 -10.76
N LYS A 72 -14.28 7.42 -10.79
CA LYS A 72 -13.98 8.18 -9.58
C LYS A 72 -15.18 8.21 -8.62
N ARG A 73 -16.40 8.42 -9.14
CA ARG A 73 -17.61 8.43 -8.31
C ARG A 73 -17.84 7.08 -7.63
N ILE A 74 -17.78 5.98 -8.39
CA ILE A 74 -17.92 4.62 -7.83
C ILE A 74 -16.90 4.38 -6.72
N ILE A 75 -15.64 4.76 -6.94
CA ILE A 75 -14.59 4.57 -5.92
C ILE A 75 -14.88 5.44 -4.70
N CYS A 76 -15.24 6.72 -4.85
CA CYS A 76 -15.55 7.57 -3.71
C CYS A 76 -16.77 7.05 -2.93
N ASP A 77 -17.83 6.60 -3.61
CA ASP A 77 -19.00 5.99 -2.96
C ASP A 77 -18.63 4.71 -2.19
N LEU A 78 -17.70 3.90 -2.71
CA LEU A 78 -17.14 2.75 -1.99
C LEU A 78 -16.35 3.18 -0.75
N ILE A 79 -15.53 4.22 -0.85
CA ILE A 79 -14.78 4.75 0.30
C ILE A 79 -15.73 5.29 1.37
N ASP A 80 -16.81 5.97 0.99
CA ASP A 80 -17.85 6.44 1.91
C ASP A 80 -18.52 5.29 2.69
N ALA A 81 -18.82 4.17 2.01
CA ALA A 81 -19.37 3.00 2.67
C ALA A 81 -18.39 2.42 3.70
N VAL A 82 -17.10 2.34 3.34
CA VAL A 82 -16.04 1.81 4.21
C VAL A 82 -15.81 2.68 5.45
N ILE A 83 -15.89 4.02 5.32
CA ILE A 83 -15.69 4.98 6.42
C ILE A 83 -16.62 4.72 7.62
N THR A 84 -17.83 4.23 7.35
CA THR A 84 -18.83 3.94 8.39
C THR A 84 -18.56 2.62 9.14
N THR A 85 -17.58 1.85 8.66
CA THR A 85 -17.18 0.55 9.21
C THR A 85 -15.76 0.61 9.76
N ASN A 86 -15.41 -0.31 10.65
CA ASN A 86 -14.02 -0.52 11.04
C ASN A 86 -13.35 -1.42 10.00
N ALA A 87 -13.06 -0.83 8.84
CA ALA A 87 -12.54 -1.54 7.69
C ALA A 87 -11.17 -1.05 7.25
N TRP A 88 -10.37 -1.98 6.74
CA TRP A 88 -9.11 -1.66 6.06
C TRP A 88 -9.30 -1.75 4.55
N ILE A 89 -8.63 -0.85 3.82
CA ILE A 89 -8.61 -0.85 2.37
C ILE A 89 -7.23 -1.33 1.92
N LEU A 90 -7.18 -2.32 1.03
CA LEU A 90 -5.95 -2.82 0.44
C LEU A 90 -5.89 -2.54 -1.06
N THR A 91 -4.79 -1.94 -1.51
CA THR A 91 -4.52 -1.67 -2.94
C THR A 91 -3.10 -2.14 -3.31
N ASN A 92 -2.72 -2.06 -4.59
CA ASN A 92 -1.34 -2.26 -5.02
C ASN A 92 -0.40 -1.09 -4.66
N GLY A 93 -0.92 -0.02 -4.03
CA GLY A 93 -0.11 1.04 -3.44
C GLY A 93 0.53 2.04 -4.40
N VAL A 94 0.35 1.91 -5.71
CA VAL A 94 1.01 2.74 -6.72
C VAL A 94 0.12 3.91 -7.18
N ASP A 95 0.73 5.03 -7.55
CA ASP A 95 0.05 6.28 -7.95
C ASP A 95 -0.40 6.25 -9.42
N ASN A 96 -1.05 5.15 -9.80
CA ASN A 96 -1.72 5.00 -11.08
C ASN A 96 -3.02 4.19 -10.93
N GLY A 97 -3.79 4.11 -12.02
CA GLY A 97 -5.02 3.32 -12.09
C GLY A 97 -5.96 3.52 -10.89
N VAL A 98 -6.46 2.41 -10.37
CA VAL A 98 -7.45 2.38 -9.28
C VAL A 98 -6.87 2.84 -7.94
N ALA A 99 -5.62 2.51 -7.62
CA ALA A 99 -5.00 2.94 -6.36
C ALA A 99 -4.85 4.46 -6.29
N LYS A 100 -4.57 5.12 -7.42
CA LYS A 100 -4.61 6.59 -7.50
C LYS A 100 -5.98 7.16 -7.17
N LEU A 101 -7.04 6.61 -7.76
CA LEU A 101 -8.41 7.08 -7.50
C LEU A 101 -8.81 6.87 -6.04
N VAL A 102 -8.45 5.73 -5.44
CA VAL A 102 -8.64 5.46 -4.00
C VAL A 102 -7.94 6.53 -3.17
N GLY A 103 -6.67 6.81 -3.44
CA GLY A 103 -5.91 7.86 -2.77
C GLY A 103 -6.54 9.25 -2.92
N GLU A 104 -6.99 9.61 -4.12
CA GLU A 104 -7.68 10.89 -4.36
C GLU A 104 -8.99 11.01 -3.56
N CYS A 105 -9.82 9.96 -3.50
CA CYS A 105 -11.04 9.97 -2.70
C CYS A 105 -10.71 10.09 -1.21
N ILE A 106 -9.75 9.32 -0.69
CA ILE A 106 -9.31 9.44 0.72
C ILE A 106 -8.84 10.86 1.03
N SER A 107 -8.00 11.45 0.18
CA SER A 107 -7.54 12.82 0.36
C SER A 107 -8.69 13.82 0.36
N TYR A 108 -9.69 13.64 -0.50
CA TYR A 108 -10.88 14.48 -0.55
C TYR A 108 -11.68 14.40 0.76
N HIS A 109 -11.93 13.19 1.29
CA HIS A 109 -12.65 13.02 2.56
C HIS A 109 -11.86 13.57 3.76
N CYS A 110 -10.54 13.40 3.78
CA CYS A 110 -9.67 13.96 4.81
C CYS A 110 -9.67 15.50 4.84
N LEU A 111 -9.90 16.15 3.69
CA LEU A 111 -10.02 17.61 3.61
C LEU A 111 -11.38 18.11 4.10
N LEU A 112 -12.43 17.32 3.90
CA LEU A 112 -13.80 17.69 4.25
C LEU A 112 -14.21 17.34 5.67
N THR A 113 -13.51 16.39 6.30
CA THR A 113 -13.92 15.81 7.58
C THR A 113 -12.70 15.46 8.44
N GLU A 114 -12.81 15.55 9.77
CA GLU A 114 -11.76 15.06 10.70
C GLU A 114 -11.64 13.51 10.72
N ILE A 115 -12.26 12.82 9.76
CA ILE A 115 -12.35 11.35 9.65
C ILE A 115 -11.04 10.71 9.20
N SER A 116 -10.03 11.51 8.83
CA SER A 116 -8.69 11.04 8.42
C SER A 116 -8.06 10.05 9.41
N LYS A 117 -8.47 10.07 10.68
CA LYS A 117 -8.00 9.14 11.73
C LYS A 117 -8.67 7.76 11.75
N LYS A 118 -9.75 7.54 10.99
CA LYS A 118 -10.51 6.27 10.99
C LYS A 118 -10.15 5.33 9.84
N ILE A 119 -9.69 5.88 8.71
CA ILE A 119 -9.44 5.06 7.51
C ILE A 119 -8.03 4.47 7.59
N LYS A 120 -7.90 3.15 7.49
CA LYS A 120 -6.62 2.49 7.25
C LYS A 120 -6.57 1.97 5.81
N CYS A 121 -5.91 2.74 4.95
CA CYS A 121 -5.64 2.34 3.56
C CYS A 121 -4.17 1.96 3.40
N ILE A 122 -3.93 0.72 2.96
CA ILE A 122 -2.62 0.08 2.88
C ILE A 122 -2.33 -0.26 1.42
N GLY A 123 -1.25 0.30 0.89
CA GLY A 123 -0.68 -0.11 -0.39
C GLY A 123 0.36 -1.21 -0.20
N LEU A 124 0.26 -2.30 -0.95
CA LEU A 124 1.26 -3.36 -0.97
C LEU A 124 1.89 -3.43 -2.37
N THR A 125 3.20 -3.17 -2.46
CA THR A 125 3.93 -3.18 -3.73
C THR A 125 5.33 -3.78 -3.58
N MET A 126 5.99 -4.06 -4.70
CA MET A 126 7.36 -4.55 -4.71
C MET A 126 8.34 -3.37 -4.75
N TRP A 127 9.45 -3.46 -4.04
CA TRP A 127 10.51 -2.45 -4.06
C TRP A 127 11.13 -2.27 -5.46
N GLY A 128 11.24 -3.37 -6.20
CA GLY A 128 11.79 -3.39 -7.56
C GLY A 128 10.98 -2.59 -8.58
N THR A 129 9.66 -2.41 -8.38
CA THR A 129 8.78 -1.70 -9.32
C THR A 129 8.70 -0.19 -9.07
N VAL A 130 9.20 0.27 -7.92
CA VAL A 130 9.19 1.68 -7.53
C VAL A 130 10.29 2.46 -8.28
N THR A 131 10.01 3.68 -8.74
CA THR A 131 11.01 4.52 -9.43
C THR A 131 12.25 4.77 -8.57
N GLU A 132 13.42 4.91 -9.20
CA GLU A 132 14.64 5.23 -8.45
C GLU A 132 14.53 6.55 -7.69
N ASP A 133 13.89 7.57 -8.29
CA ASP A 133 13.59 8.83 -7.61
C ASP A 133 12.78 8.61 -6.33
N MET A 134 11.74 7.78 -6.41
CA MET A 134 10.91 7.47 -5.25
C MET A 134 11.66 6.60 -4.23
N ARG A 135 12.51 5.66 -4.66
CA ARG A 135 13.42 4.92 -3.75
C ARG A 135 14.39 5.85 -3.03
N CYS A 136 14.99 6.81 -3.74
CA CYS A 136 15.83 7.85 -3.16
C CYS A 136 15.07 8.69 -2.14
N ARG A 137 13.82 9.06 -2.45
CA ARG A 137 12.96 9.79 -1.52
C ARG A 137 12.62 8.97 -0.27
N LEU A 138 12.31 7.69 -0.42
CA LEU A 138 12.03 6.79 0.72
C LEU A 138 13.26 6.62 1.61
N LYS A 139 14.45 6.48 1.02
CA LYS A 139 15.73 6.50 1.74
C LYS A 139 15.92 7.83 2.49
N TYR A 140 15.64 8.97 1.85
CA TYR A 140 15.76 10.29 2.45
C TYR A 140 14.82 10.53 3.64
N GLU A 141 13.56 10.09 3.51
CA GLU A 141 12.50 10.23 4.54
C GLU A 141 12.53 9.10 5.58
N SER A 142 13.49 8.18 5.48
CA SER A 142 13.64 7.10 6.44
C SER A 142 14.26 7.61 7.74
N HIS A 143 13.85 7.02 8.87
CA HIS A 143 14.37 7.43 10.18
C HIS A 143 15.85 7.03 10.35
N ASP A 144 16.23 5.84 9.88
CA ASP A 144 17.51 5.22 10.21
C ASP A 144 18.42 5.01 8.98
N TYR A 145 18.07 5.58 7.82
CA TYR A 145 18.88 5.41 6.61
C TYR A 145 20.02 6.44 6.53
N PRO A 146 21.27 6.02 6.27
CA PRO A 146 22.41 6.93 6.12
C PRO A 146 22.23 7.88 4.91
N LYS A 147 22.04 9.17 5.17
CA LYS A 147 21.76 10.18 4.12
C LYS A 147 22.90 10.34 3.10
N ASN A 148 24.13 10.03 3.50
CA ASN A 148 25.32 10.04 2.64
C ASN A 148 25.34 8.90 1.59
N GLU A 149 24.46 7.90 1.70
CA GLU A 149 24.38 6.77 0.77
C GLU A 149 23.33 6.96 -0.34
N ILE A 150 22.50 8.00 -0.26
CA ILE A 150 21.40 8.24 -1.22
C ILE A 150 21.94 8.52 -2.63
N TYR A 151 23.01 9.30 -2.74
CA TYR A 151 23.55 9.78 -4.02
C TYR A 151 24.53 8.82 -4.71
N ARG A 152 24.81 7.63 -4.13
CA ARG A 152 25.82 6.70 -4.69
C ARG A 152 25.27 5.74 -5.74
N GLN A 153 23.97 5.75 -6.00
CA GLN A 153 23.32 4.74 -6.83
C GLN A 153 22.46 5.40 -7.91
N THR A 154 23.08 5.84 -9.00
CA THR A 154 22.39 6.01 -10.28
C THR A 154 23.05 5.07 -11.28
N PRO A 155 22.44 3.93 -11.62
CA PRO A 155 22.77 3.24 -12.85
C PRO A 155 22.32 4.12 -14.02
N ASP A 156 23.23 4.43 -14.93
CA ASP A 156 22.88 4.94 -16.24
C ASP A 156 22.03 3.88 -16.98
N ASN A 157 20.85 4.30 -17.44
CA ASN A 157 20.03 3.61 -18.44
C ASN A 157 19.46 2.23 -18.08
N VAL A 158 18.22 2.20 -17.58
CA VAL A 158 17.16 1.30 -18.11
C VAL A 158 15.82 2.03 -17.96
N GLN A 159 15.19 2.37 -19.09
CA GLN A 159 13.87 2.99 -19.13
C GLN A 159 12.83 1.88 -19.30
N GLU A 160 12.21 1.40 -18.22
CA GLU A 160 11.06 0.49 -18.34
C GLU A 160 10.16 0.59 -17.07
N HIS A 161 8.94 1.12 -17.27
CA HIS A 161 7.75 1.02 -16.42
C HIS A 161 7.90 1.11 -14.89
N TYR A 162 8.59 2.14 -14.38
CA TYR A 162 8.60 2.40 -12.94
C TYR A 162 7.37 3.18 -12.47
N GLU A 163 6.83 2.78 -11.32
CA GLU A 163 5.66 3.40 -10.70
C GLU A 163 6.07 4.22 -9.46
N THR A 164 5.36 5.31 -9.19
CA THR A 164 5.51 6.03 -7.91
C THR A 164 4.49 5.53 -6.90
N ILE A 165 4.73 5.72 -5.60
CA ILE A 165 3.86 5.23 -4.54
C ILE A 165 2.73 6.25 -4.28
N GLN A 166 1.54 5.74 -4.03
CA GLN A 166 0.39 6.57 -3.69
C GLN A 166 0.51 7.16 -2.27
N LYS A 167 0.92 8.43 -2.21
CA LYS A 167 1.14 9.17 -0.95
C LYS A 167 -0.13 9.46 -0.15
N ASN A 168 -1.31 9.37 -0.76
CA ASN A 168 -2.59 9.59 -0.07
C ASN A 168 -3.07 8.35 0.71
N HIS A 169 -2.41 7.20 0.57
CA HIS A 169 -2.63 6.08 1.47
C HIS A 169 -2.07 6.37 2.86
N THR A 170 -2.57 5.63 3.85
CA THR A 170 -2.06 5.74 5.23
C THR A 170 -0.78 4.94 5.43
N HIS A 171 -0.65 3.83 4.72
CA HIS A 171 0.45 2.89 4.83
C HIS A 171 0.90 2.40 3.46
N CYS A 172 2.19 2.13 3.33
CA CYS A 172 2.79 1.44 2.20
C CYS A 172 3.75 0.36 2.70
N ILE A 173 3.56 -0.88 2.25
CA ILE A 173 4.46 -2.00 2.50
C ILE A 173 5.17 -2.32 1.18
N LEU A 174 6.50 -2.30 1.23
CA LEU A 174 7.39 -2.51 0.10
C LEU A 174 8.08 -3.85 0.28
N PHE A 175 7.66 -4.86 -0.45
CA PHE A 175 8.30 -6.18 -0.42
C PHE A 175 9.51 -6.21 -1.33
N ASP A 176 10.59 -6.78 -0.86
CA ASP A 176 11.84 -6.85 -1.60
C ASP A 176 12.37 -8.27 -1.63
N ASP A 177 12.62 -8.76 -2.85
CA ASP A 177 13.20 -10.07 -3.11
C ASP A 177 14.63 -9.97 -3.68
N GLU A 178 15.23 -8.78 -3.54
CA GLU A 178 16.55 -8.40 -4.07
C GLU A 178 16.65 -8.42 -5.60
N LYS A 179 15.52 -8.56 -6.31
CA LYS A 179 15.47 -8.59 -7.78
C LYS A 179 14.78 -7.35 -8.32
N PHE A 180 15.30 -6.85 -9.45
CA PHE A 180 14.64 -5.81 -10.23
C PHE A 180 13.54 -6.42 -11.09
N ASN A 181 12.40 -5.73 -11.25
CA ASN A 181 11.27 -6.12 -12.11
C ASN A 181 10.58 -7.45 -11.77
N THR A 182 10.09 -7.61 -10.55
CA THR A 182 9.20 -8.72 -10.20
C THR A 182 7.74 -8.32 -10.15
N HIS A 183 6.90 -9.28 -10.57
CA HIS A 183 5.45 -9.40 -10.49
C HIS A 183 4.76 -8.55 -9.41
N ASN A 184 3.53 -8.13 -9.69
CA ASN A 184 2.73 -7.32 -8.78
C ASN A 184 2.61 -7.94 -7.36
N GLY A 185 2.54 -7.10 -6.32
CA GLY A 185 2.42 -7.51 -4.91
C GLY A 185 1.09 -8.18 -4.53
N ASP A 186 0.37 -8.73 -5.51
CA ASP A 186 -0.98 -9.27 -5.35
C ASP A 186 -1.01 -10.51 -4.46
N SER A 187 0.01 -11.36 -4.54
CA SER A 187 0.13 -12.55 -3.69
C SER A 187 0.25 -12.16 -2.22
N HIS A 188 1.09 -11.17 -1.89
CA HIS A 188 1.24 -10.66 -0.53
C HIS A 188 -0.01 -9.98 -0.03
N ARG A 189 -0.70 -9.22 -0.88
CA ARG A 189 -2.00 -8.64 -0.55
C ARG A 189 -3.04 -9.71 -0.25
N HIS A 190 -3.14 -10.75 -1.08
CA HIS A 190 -4.04 -11.88 -0.84
C HIS A 190 -3.71 -12.59 0.49
N ASN A 191 -2.43 -12.83 0.76
CA ASN A 191 -2.00 -13.46 2.01
C ASN A 191 -2.31 -12.60 3.24
N LEU A 192 -2.20 -11.27 3.15
CA LEU A 192 -2.61 -10.38 4.24
C LEU A 192 -4.10 -10.48 4.53
N VAL A 193 -4.95 -10.54 3.48
CA VAL A 193 -6.40 -10.78 3.63
C VAL A 193 -6.65 -12.10 4.34
N LEU A 194 -6.03 -13.19 3.87
CA LEU A 194 -6.20 -14.51 4.48
C LEU A 194 -5.75 -14.54 5.95
N THR A 195 -4.68 -13.84 6.28
CA THR A 195 -4.15 -13.76 7.64
C THR A 195 -5.14 -13.09 8.58
N ALA A 196 -5.72 -11.96 8.16
CA ALA A 196 -6.74 -11.27 8.94
C ALA A 196 -8.03 -12.10 9.10
N CYS A 197 -8.50 -12.77 8.05
CA CYS A 197 -9.70 -13.61 8.10
C CYS A 197 -9.53 -14.89 8.93
N LYS A 198 -8.28 -15.35 9.15
CA LYS A 198 -7.95 -16.54 9.94
C LYS A 198 -7.57 -16.22 11.39
N ASP A 199 -7.60 -14.94 11.77
CA ASP A 199 -7.38 -14.54 13.16
C ASP A 199 -8.40 -15.23 14.08
N LYS A 200 -7.90 -15.94 15.09
CA LYS A 200 -8.74 -16.72 16.00
C LYS A 200 -9.45 -15.85 17.03
N ASP A 201 -8.91 -14.67 17.30
CA ASP A 201 -9.37 -13.77 18.35
C ASP A 201 -10.30 -12.67 17.80
N HIS A 202 -10.48 -12.60 16.48
CA HIS A 202 -11.30 -11.56 15.83
C HIS A 202 -11.85 -12.01 14.48
N THR A 203 -13.16 -11.83 14.27
CA THR A 203 -13.80 -12.16 13.00
C THR A 203 -13.65 -11.02 12.00
N CYS A 204 -12.86 -11.23 10.95
CA CYS A 204 -12.71 -10.29 9.85
C CYS A 204 -13.34 -10.86 8.56
N ASN A 205 -14.29 -10.15 7.98
CA ASN A 205 -14.81 -10.47 6.64
C ASN A 205 -13.96 -9.81 5.56
N ALA A 206 -13.95 -10.37 4.35
CA ALA A 206 -13.23 -9.76 3.23
C ALA A 206 -14.11 -9.69 1.98
N VAL A 207 -14.03 -8.55 1.29
CA VAL A 207 -14.64 -8.31 -0.02
C VAL A 207 -13.53 -7.92 -0.99
N THR A 208 -13.46 -8.62 -2.13
CA THR A 208 -12.56 -8.28 -3.21
C THR A 208 -13.34 -7.61 -4.33
N ILE A 209 -12.95 -6.40 -4.71
CA ILE A 209 -13.51 -5.67 -5.84
C ILE A 209 -12.46 -5.60 -6.94
N ILE A 210 -12.83 -6.01 -8.14
CA ILE A 210 -12.00 -5.87 -9.34
C ILE A 210 -12.67 -4.80 -10.20
N ILE A 211 -12.01 -3.66 -10.37
CA ILE A 211 -12.46 -2.59 -11.26
C ILE A 211 -11.63 -2.74 -12.52
N GLY A 212 -12.29 -3.17 -13.60
CA GLY A 212 -11.77 -3.56 -14.92
C GLY A 212 -10.42 -4.30 -14.99
N GLY A 213 -9.73 -4.20 -16.13
CA GLY A 213 -8.46 -4.88 -16.42
C GLY A 213 -8.20 -5.03 -17.93
N SER A 214 -6.94 -5.13 -18.35
CA SER A 214 -6.59 -5.68 -19.68
C SER A 214 -6.45 -7.20 -19.58
N LYS A 215 -6.44 -7.90 -20.73
CA LYS A 215 -6.11 -9.33 -20.74
C LYS A 215 -4.70 -9.52 -20.17
N ALA A 216 -4.49 -10.64 -19.47
CA ALA A 216 -3.18 -11.07 -18.97
C ALA A 216 -2.12 -11.33 -20.07
N THR A 217 -2.38 -10.95 -21.33
CA THR A 217 -1.58 -11.26 -22.52
C THR A 217 -0.91 -10.05 -23.17
N ASP A 218 -1.00 -8.86 -22.59
CA ASP A 218 -0.39 -7.64 -23.19
C ASP A 218 0.92 -7.24 -22.50
N THR A 219 1.72 -8.24 -22.09
CA THR A 219 3.16 -8.05 -21.80
C THR A 219 3.95 -8.79 -22.89
N LEU A 220 4.27 -8.05 -23.95
CA LEU A 220 5.35 -8.36 -24.90
C LEU A 220 6.52 -7.43 -24.61
#